data_AF-A0A7X4Y3M7-F1
#
_entry.id   AF-A0A7X4Y3M7-F1
#
_cell.length_a   1.000
_cell.length_b   1.000
_cell.length_c   1.000
_cell.angle_alpha   90.00
_cell.angle_beta   90.00
_cell.angle_gamma   90.00
#
_symmetry.space_group_name_H-M   'P 1'
#
loop_
_entity.id
_entity.type
_entity.pdbx_description
1 polymer ?
#
loop_
_entity_poly.entity_id
_entity_poly.type
_entity_poly.pdbx_seq_one_letter_code
_entity_poly.pdbx_strand_id
1 'polypeptide(L)' 'MLDFLFGQNNSKDEAKRRLTLVLAYERKGLPPNFTERLRDELVYIFSKYSQFDVNRIEVDIKKENDDFEELWISIPFKQ' A
#
# COMPACT_ATOMS: atom_id res chain seq x y z
N MET A 1 -46.24 -11.30 -8.91
CA MET A 1 -46.07 -12.05 -10.17
C MET A 1 -45.49 -11.06 -11.18
N LEU A 2 -44.23 -10.65 -11.06
CA LEU A 2 -43.02 -11.43 -11.29
C LEU A 2 -41.90 -10.97 -10.35
N ASP A 3 -41.58 -11.78 -9.33
CA ASP A 3 -40.27 -11.73 -8.70
C ASP A 3 -39.22 -12.24 -9.70
N PHE A 4 -37.94 -12.01 -9.39
CA PHE A 4 -36.80 -12.75 -9.96
C PHE A 4 -36.23 -12.20 -11.27
N LEU A 5 -35.55 -11.05 -11.23
CA LEU A 5 -34.21 -10.89 -11.82
C LEU A 5 -33.48 -9.73 -11.13
N PHE A 6 -33.48 -9.77 -9.79
CA PHE A 6 -32.41 -9.19 -8.98
C PHE A 6 -31.09 -9.91 -9.33
N GLY A 7 -30.52 -9.55 -10.48
CA GLY A 7 -29.14 -9.82 -10.82
C GLY A 7 -28.32 -8.59 -10.47
N GLN A 8 -28.11 -8.35 -9.17
CA GLN A 8 -27.07 -7.45 -8.71
C GLN A 8 -25.74 -7.92 -9.33
N ASN A 9 -25.29 -7.22 -10.36
CA ASN A 9 -23.89 -7.25 -10.79
C ASN A 9 -23.06 -6.48 -9.75
N ASN A 10 -23.00 -6.98 -8.51
CA ASN A 10 -22.26 -6.35 -7.41
C ASN A 10 -20.88 -6.99 -7.17
N SER A 11 -20.44 -7.95 -7.98
CA SER A 11 -19.31 -8.83 -7.57
C SER A 11 -18.03 -8.74 -8.41
N LYS A 12 -17.88 -7.77 -9.31
CA LYS A 12 -16.63 -7.58 -10.07
C LYS A 12 -15.89 -6.27 -9.78
N ASP A 13 -16.61 -5.26 -9.29
CA ASP A 13 -16.13 -3.89 -9.10
C ASP A 13 -16.05 -3.44 -7.63
N GLU A 14 -16.03 -4.38 -6.67
CA GLU A 14 -15.50 -4.03 -5.36
C GLU A 14 -13.97 -3.91 -5.50
N ALA A 15 -13.53 -2.79 -6.05
CA ALA A 15 -12.13 -2.41 -6.14
C ALA A 15 -11.52 -2.67 -4.77
N LYS A 16 -10.60 -3.63 -4.70
CA LYS A 16 -10.00 -4.05 -3.42
C LYS A 16 -9.48 -2.80 -2.74
N ARG A 17 -10.10 -2.39 -1.63
CA ARG A 17 -9.68 -1.20 -0.90
C ARG A 17 -8.22 -1.38 -0.51
N ARG A 18 -7.44 -0.31 -0.57
CA ARG A 18 -6.02 -0.30 -0.20
C ARG A 18 -5.73 0.91 0.68
N LEU A 19 -4.85 0.75 1.65
CA LEU A 19 -4.14 1.87 2.25
C LEU A 19 -2.98 2.23 1.33
N THR A 20 -2.89 3.49 0.92
CA THR A 20 -1.76 4.01 0.14
C THR A 20 -1.04 5.08 0.96
N LEU A 21 0.26 4.91 1.11
CA LEU A 21 1.16 5.84 1.78
C LEU A 21 2.23 6.29 0.78
N VAL A 22 2.46 7.59 0.71
CA VAL A 22 3.56 8.20 -0.07
C VAL A 22 4.37 9.05 0.88
N LEU A 23 5.66 8.76 1.00
CA LEU A 23 6.59 9.52 1.81
C LEU A 23 7.62 10.17 0.90
N ALA A 24 7.54 11.49 0.72
CA ALA A 24 8.55 12.28 0.03
C ALA A 24 9.54 12.86 1.06
N TYR A 25 10.83 12.69 0.84
CA TYR A 25 11.87 13.15 1.76
C TYR A 25 13.17 13.55 1.05
N GLU A 26 13.96 14.39 1.71
CA GLU A 26 15.32 14.72 1.30
C GLU A 26 16.28 13.58 1.68
N ARG A 27 17.02 13.05 0.70
CA ARG A 27 17.98 11.95 0.89
C ARG A 27 19.27 12.41 1.58
N LYS A 28 19.64 13.69 1.43
CA LYS A 28 20.92 14.21 1.91
C LYS A 28 21.02 14.10 3.44
N GLY A 29 22.08 13.44 3.91
CA GLY A 29 22.31 13.22 5.34
C GLY A 29 21.64 11.97 5.92
N LEU A 30 20.89 11.21 5.11
CA LEU A 30 20.36 9.92 5.51
C LEU A 30 21.34 8.77 5.20
N PRO A 31 21.35 7.71 6.02
CA PRO A 31 22.13 6.52 5.73
C PRO A 31 21.75 5.88 4.38
N PRO A 32 22.68 5.22 3.66
CA PRO A 32 22.40 4.59 2.37
C PRO A 32 21.28 3.54 2.37
N ASN A 33 21.04 2.93 3.53
CA ASN A 33 20.02 1.90 3.76
C ASN A 33 18.79 2.44 4.52
N PHE A 34 18.56 3.74 4.51
CA PHE A 34 17.44 4.36 5.21
C PHE A 34 16.10 3.85 4.67
N THR A 35 15.95 3.83 3.35
CA THR A 35 14.70 3.46 2.68
C THR A 35 14.35 1.99 2.89
N GLU A 36 15.34 1.09 2.83
CA GLU A 36 15.14 -0.33 3.10
C GLU A 36 14.71 -0.56 4.55
N ARG A 37 15.34 0.14 5.52
CA ARG A 37 14.95 0.04 6.93
C ARG A 37 13.54 0.55 7.17
N LEU A 38 13.21 1.71 6.61
CA LEU A 38 11.88 2.31 6.75
C LEU A 38 10.79 1.40 6.14
N ARG A 39 11.07 0.81 4.98
CA ARG A 39 10.20 -0.21 4.37
C ARG A 39 9.94 -1.37 5.33
N ASP A 40 10.99 -1.97 5.88
CA ASP A 40 10.87 -3.15 6.75
C ASP A 40 10.13 -2.82 8.05
N GLU A 41 10.38 -1.64 8.62
CA GLU A 41 9.65 -1.14 9.79
C GLU A 41 8.16 -0.95 9.51
N LEU A 42 7.81 -0.33 8.37
CA LEU A 42 6.41 -0.13 7.98
C LEU A 42 5.71 -1.46 7.72
N VAL A 43 6.35 -2.40 7.01
CA VAL A 43 5.83 -3.76 6.81
C VAL A 43 5.55 -4.43 8.16
N TYR A 44 6.50 -4.36 9.10
CA TYR A 44 6.36 -4.94 10.43
C TYR A 44 5.24 -4.28 11.25
N ILE A 45 5.12 -2.96 11.20
CA ILE A 45 4.04 -2.22 11.87
C ILE A 45 2.69 -2.68 11.32
N PHE A 46 2.52 -2.72 9.99
CA PHE A 46 1.25 -3.13 9.38
C PHE A 46 0.93 -4.61 9.61
N SER A 47 1.94 -5.45 9.85
CA SER A 47 1.73 -6.86 10.24
C SER A 47 1.04 -7.02 11.60
N LYS A 48 1.01 -5.98 12.43
CA LYS A 48 0.30 -5.98 13.72
C LYS A 48 -1.21 -5.80 13.57
N TYR A 49 -1.66 -5.34 12.41
CA TYR A 49 -3.05 -5.02 12.13
C TYR A 49 -3.67 -6.12 11.27
N SER A 50 -4.59 -6.89 11.85
CA SER A 50 -5.18 -8.06 11.20
C SER A 50 -6.02 -7.71 9.95
N GLN A 51 -6.43 -6.45 9.81
CA GLN A 51 -7.28 -5.96 8.71
C GLN A 51 -6.52 -5.85 7.39
N PHE A 52 -5.19 -5.88 7.39
CA PHE A 52 -4.37 -5.75 6.19
C PHE A 52 -3.86 -7.10 5.68
N ASP A 53 -3.85 -7.27 4.37
CA ASP A 53 -3.20 -8.39 3.69
C ASP A 53 -1.72 -8.07 3.42
N VAL A 54 -0.91 -8.20 4.46
CA VAL A 54 0.52 -7.88 4.42
C VAL A 54 1.32 -8.74 3.44
N ASN A 55 0.83 -9.91 3.05
CA ASN A 55 1.49 -10.74 2.04
C ASN A 55 1.39 -10.14 0.63
N ARG A 56 0.50 -9.15 0.45
CA ARG A 56 0.25 -8.47 -0.83
C ARG A 56 0.60 -6.98 -0.75
N ILE A 57 1.48 -6.61 0.17
CA ILE A 57 2.06 -5.27 0.21
C ILE A 57 2.87 -5.02 -1.06
N GLU A 58 2.62 -3.88 -1.68
CA GLU A 58 3.40 -3.38 -2.81
C GLU A 58 4.22 -2.19 -2.31
N VAL A 59 5.51 -2.18 -2.65
CA VAL A 59 6.44 -1.11 -2.27
C VAL A 59 7.22 -0.69 -3.51
N ASP A 60 7.28 0.62 -3.74
CA ASP A 60 8.04 1.22 -4.83
C ASP A 60 8.83 2.42 -4.31
N ILE A 61 10.02 2.65 -4.86
CA ILE A 61 10.89 3.76 -4.49
C ILE A 61 11.14 4.56 -5.77
N LYS A 62 10.68 5.80 -5.77
CA LYS A 62 10.90 6.73 -6.89
C LYS A 62 11.95 7.74 -6.51
N LYS A 63 12.86 7.99 -7.46
CA LYS A 63 13.85 9.06 -7.34
C LYS A 63 13.38 10.19 -8.24
N GLU A 64 13.03 11.32 -7.64
CA GLU A 64 12.64 12.51 -8.41
C GLU A 64 13.89 13.23 -8.93
N ASN A 65 14.92 13.33 -8.07
CA ASN A 65 16.26 13.82 -8.40
C ASN A 65 17.29 13.23 -7.41
N ASP A 66 18.55 13.68 -7.46
CA ASP A 66 19.62 13.14 -6.60
C ASP A 66 19.39 13.43 -5.10
N ASP A 67 18.62 14.46 -4.78
CA ASP A 67 18.39 14.95 -3.41
C ASP A 67 17.04 14.52 -2.83
N PHE A 68 16.05 14.12 -3.66
CA PHE A 68 14.68 13.79 -3.24
C PHE A 68 14.24 12.39 -3.69
N GLU A 69 13.67 11.65 -2.74
CA GLU A 69 13.13 10.30 -2.95
C GLU A 69 11.70 10.20 -2.41
N GLU A 70 10.89 9.37 -3.07
CA GLU A 70 9.54 9.01 -2.63
C GLU A 70 9.45 7.50 -2.35
N LEU A 71 8.98 7.13 -1.17
CA LEU A 71 8.61 5.75 -0.83
C LEU A 71 7.09 5.59 -0.95
N TRP A 72 6.67 4.75 -1.89
CA TRP A 72 5.28 4.41 -2.15
C TRP A 72 4.98 3.04 -1.56
N ILE A 73 3.98 2.97 -0.68
CA ILE A 73 3.51 1.72 -0.08
C ILE A 73 2.01 1.59 -0.31
N SER A 74 1.58 0.43 -0.82
CA SER A 74 0.17 0.12 -1.01
C SER A 74 -0.19 -1.24 -0.45
N ILE A 75 -1.15 -1.27 0.49
CA ILE A 75 -1.52 -2.47 1.25
C ILE A 75 -3.01 -2.74 1.09
N PRO A 76 -3.42 -3.90 0.55
CA PRO A 76 -4.83 -4.28 0.50
C PRO A 76 -5.39 -4.53 1.89
N PHE A 77 -6.67 -4.21 2.08
CA PHE A 77 -7.43 -4.77 3.21
C PHE A 77 -7.79 -6.23 2.93
N LYS A 78 -7.83 -7.06 3.98
CA LYS A 78 -8.42 -8.40 3.90
C LYS A 78 -9.92 -8.27 3.62
N GLN A 79 -10.43 -9.20 2.82
CA GLN A 79 -11.86 -9.39 2.59
C GLN A 79 -12.48 -10.18 3.74
#